data_AF-A0A7C0W9N5-F1
#
_entry.id   AF-A0A7C0W9N5-F1
#
_cell.length_a   1.000
_cell.length_b   1.000
_cell.length_c   1.000
_cell.angle_alpha   90.00
_cell.angle_beta   90.00
_cell.angle_gamma   90.00
#
_symmetry.space_group_name_H-M   'P 1'
#
loop_
_entity.id
_entity.type
_entity.pdbx_description
1 polymer ?
#
loop_
_entity_poly.entity_id
_entity_poly.type
_entity_poly.pdbx_seq_one_letter_code
_entity_poly.pdbx_strand_id
1 'polypeptide(L)'
;MIKIFYLIGKSATNIVARPLSAITSFLSLLLLLLMFDMVWISSLSAERYYERIAADIDMEIFLDDTLADSTVSGVLGTIVEMDGVADARYISKEKARDKLYSLMGADLLDGLEDNPLPRSVIITFENDYRSSANLATLKENLNRIDGVSEIYYPEEWLEKIEMTRGLIFKIVVFLGIVISLAVVLNLLHSIRLSARSRGQEILQHRLLGAGKFFISIPYILEG
;
A
#
# COMPACT_ATOMS: atom_id res chain seq x y z
N MET A 1 25.87 -3.95 -45.09
CA MET A 1 25.55 -2.76 -44.26
C MET A 1 24.52 -1.83 -44.91
N ILE A 2 24.65 -1.41 -46.17
CA ILE A 2 23.74 -0.45 -46.84
C ILE A 2 22.26 -0.89 -46.86
N LYS A 3 21.97 -2.19 -47.00
CA LYS A 3 20.60 -2.71 -47.02
C LYS A 3 19.86 -2.59 -45.68
N ILE A 4 20.57 -2.62 -44.54
CA ILE A 4 19.95 -2.53 -43.20
C ILE A 4 19.55 -1.08 -42.91
N PHE A 5 20.41 -0.12 -43.25
CA PHE A 5 20.11 1.31 -43.07
C PHE A 5 18.93 1.77 -43.96
N TYR A 6 18.84 1.23 -45.18
CA TYR A 6 17.69 1.46 -46.07
C TYR A 6 16.38 0.85 -45.53
N LEU A 7 16.45 -0.33 -44.91
CA LEU A 7 15.28 -0.98 -44.28
C LEU A 7 14.79 -0.17 -43.08
N ILE A 8 15.69 0.29 -42.19
CA ILE A 8 15.34 1.14 -41.05
C ILE A 8 14.75 2.48 -41.50
N GLY A 9 15.37 3.11 -42.51
CA GLY A 9 14.85 4.36 -43.09
C GLY A 9 13.45 4.20 -43.69
N LYS A 10 13.22 3.11 -44.44
CA LYS A 10 11.92 2.83 -45.08
C LYS A 10 10.83 2.45 -44.07
N SER A 11 11.18 1.78 -42.97
CA SER A 11 10.28 1.51 -41.83
C SER A 11 9.80 2.81 -41.17
N ALA A 12 10.70 3.78 -40.96
CA ALA A 12 10.33 5.09 -40.43
C ALA A 12 9.39 5.85 -41.37
N THR A 13 9.65 5.85 -42.68
CA THR A 13 8.78 6.50 -43.67
C THR A 13 7.40 5.83 -43.79
N ASN A 14 7.32 4.51 -43.64
CA ASN A 14 6.05 3.76 -43.68
C ASN A 14 5.20 3.94 -42.41
N ILE A 15 5.80 4.12 -41.24
CA ILE A 15 5.09 4.52 -40.01
C ILE A 15 4.44 5.90 -40.18
N VAL A 16 5.14 6.82 -40.83
CA VAL A 16 4.62 8.17 -41.15
C VAL A 16 3.56 8.14 -42.26
N ALA A 17 3.63 7.19 -43.19
CA ALA A 17 2.68 7.07 -44.30
C ALA A 17 1.30 6.49 -43.91
N ARG A 18 1.17 5.81 -42.77
CA ARG A 18 -0.10 5.26 -42.24
C ARG A 18 -0.26 5.52 -40.74
N PRO A 19 -0.47 6.78 -40.34
CA PRO A 19 -0.38 7.21 -38.95
C PRO A 19 -1.51 6.64 -38.08
N LEU A 20 -2.69 6.39 -38.64
CA LEU A 20 -3.89 6.11 -37.84
C LEU A 20 -3.78 4.83 -37.00
N SER A 21 -3.31 3.72 -37.57
CA SER A 21 -3.20 2.44 -36.84
C SER A 21 -2.05 2.43 -35.82
N ALA A 22 -0.92 3.05 -36.16
CA ALA A 22 0.22 3.17 -35.25
C ALA A 22 -0.10 4.07 -34.06
N ILE A 23 -0.79 5.19 -34.30
CA ILE A 23 -1.26 6.10 -33.26
C ILE A 23 -2.26 5.39 -32.35
N THR A 24 -3.21 4.62 -32.88
CA THR A 24 -4.19 3.91 -32.03
C THR A 24 -3.54 2.86 -31.13
N SER A 25 -2.58 2.07 -31.64
CA SER A 25 -1.86 1.10 -30.80
C SER A 25 -0.99 1.80 -29.77
N PHE A 26 -0.24 2.82 -30.16
CA PHE A 26 0.59 3.60 -29.24
C PHE A 26 -0.23 4.26 -28.14
N LEU A 27 -1.35 4.90 -28.50
CA LEU A 27 -2.25 5.54 -27.54
C LEU A 27 -2.89 4.51 -26.59
N SER A 28 -3.27 3.34 -27.10
CA SER A 28 -3.81 2.27 -26.26
C SER A 28 -2.77 1.69 -25.29
N LEU A 29 -1.52 1.54 -25.73
CA LEU A 29 -0.42 1.08 -24.88
C LEU A 29 -0.07 2.13 -23.82
N LEU A 30 -0.02 3.40 -24.21
CA LEU A 30 0.19 4.53 -23.30
C LEU A 30 -0.89 4.56 -22.22
N LEU A 31 -2.16 4.40 -22.59
CA LEU A 31 -3.27 4.37 -21.63
C LEU A 31 -3.14 3.20 -20.65
N LEU A 32 -2.77 2.00 -21.13
CA LEU A 32 -2.57 0.83 -20.25
C LEU A 32 -1.41 1.04 -19.27
N LEU A 33 -0.30 1.65 -19.71
CA LEU A 33 0.82 1.98 -18.83
C LEU A 33 0.43 3.04 -17.79
N LEU A 34 -0.30 4.08 -18.19
CA LEU A 34 -0.82 5.08 -17.24
C LEU A 34 -1.77 4.45 -16.21
N MET A 35 -2.60 3.49 -16.62
CA MET A 35 -3.46 2.76 -15.67
C MET A 35 -2.63 1.90 -14.70
N PHE A 36 -1.57 1.25 -15.19
CA PHE A 36 -0.66 0.50 -14.34
C PHE A 36 0.02 1.41 -13.31
N ASP A 37 0.57 2.54 -13.75
CA ASP A 37 1.21 3.53 -12.88
C ASP A 37 0.24 4.11 -11.86
N MET A 38 -1.01 4.37 -12.26
CA MET A 38 -2.04 4.86 -11.36
C MET A 38 -2.36 3.84 -10.25
N VAL A 39 -2.49 2.56 -10.60
CA VAL A 39 -2.69 1.48 -9.60
C VAL A 39 -1.47 1.37 -8.69
N TRP A 40 -0.26 1.46 -9.24
CA TRP A 40 0.99 1.40 -8.48
C TRP A 40 1.10 2.54 -7.46
N ILE A 41 0.89 3.79 -7.89
CA ILE A 41 0.92 4.98 -7.02
C ILE A 41 -0.19 4.91 -5.97
N SER A 42 -1.38 4.43 -6.36
CA SER A 42 -2.50 4.26 -5.42
C SER A 42 -2.16 3.23 -4.34
N SER A 43 -1.49 2.13 -4.70
CA SER A 43 -1.03 1.11 -3.75
C SER A 43 -0.03 1.68 -2.75
N LEU A 44 0.95 2.47 -3.21
CA LEU A 44 1.94 3.13 -2.34
C LEU A 44 1.27 4.15 -1.41
N SER A 45 0.27 4.87 -1.91
CA SER A 45 -0.47 5.88 -1.14
C SER A 45 -1.36 5.22 -0.09
N ALA A 46 -2.01 4.11 -0.43
CA ALA A 46 -2.81 3.33 0.50
C ALA A 46 -1.94 2.80 1.65
N GLU A 47 -0.76 2.26 1.36
CA GLU A 47 0.15 1.74 2.40
C GLU A 47 0.56 2.82 3.40
N ARG A 48 0.96 4.01 2.92
CA ARG A 48 1.31 5.14 3.81
C ARG A 48 0.13 5.63 4.63
N TYR A 49 -1.08 5.56 4.08
CA TYR A 49 -2.30 5.93 4.80
C TYR A 49 -2.61 4.92 5.90
N TYR A 50 -2.44 3.62 5.62
CA TYR A 50 -2.55 2.57 6.63
C TYR A 50 -1.53 2.73 7.75
N GLU A 51 -0.25 2.96 7.42
CA GLU A 51 0.80 3.20 8.42
C GLU A 51 0.48 4.38 9.34
N ARG A 52 -0.07 5.49 8.79
CA ARG A 52 -0.47 6.66 9.59
C ARG A 52 -1.62 6.37 10.53
N ILE A 53 -2.68 5.73 10.05
CA ILE A 53 -3.83 5.39 10.90
C ILE A 53 -3.40 4.39 11.99
N ALA A 54 -2.60 3.40 11.62
CA ALA A 54 -2.08 2.44 12.59
C ALA A 54 -1.13 3.09 13.61
N ALA A 55 -0.41 4.16 13.24
CA ALA A 55 0.47 4.90 14.14
C ALA A 55 -0.27 5.71 15.21
N ASP A 56 -1.51 6.13 14.93
CA ASP A 56 -2.34 6.87 15.89
C ASP A 56 -3.01 5.93 16.92
N ILE A 57 -2.79 4.61 16.81
CA ILE A 57 -3.31 3.63 17.76
C ILE A 57 -2.30 3.47 18.91
N ASP A 58 -2.60 4.14 20.01
CA ASP A 58 -1.95 3.93 21.30
C ASP A 58 -2.74 2.90 22.14
N MET A 59 -2.05 2.24 23.06
CA MET A 59 -2.66 1.39 24.08
C MET A 59 -2.52 2.05 25.44
N GLU A 60 -3.63 2.13 26.16
CA GLU A 60 -3.71 2.72 27.48
C GLU A 60 -3.85 1.61 28.53
N ILE A 61 -2.90 1.57 29.46
CA ILE A 61 -2.86 0.60 30.55
C ILE A 61 -3.21 1.33 31.83
N PHE A 62 -4.28 0.93 32.49
CA PHE A 62 -4.67 1.41 33.81
C PHE A 62 -3.95 0.59 34.87
N LEU A 63 -3.32 1.30 35.82
CA LEU A 63 -2.65 0.67 36.95
C LEU A 63 -3.57 0.66 38.17
N ASP A 64 -3.39 -0.31 39.04
CA ASP A 64 -4.13 -0.37 40.30
C ASP A 64 -3.87 0.86 41.17
N ASP A 65 -4.92 1.42 41.76
CA ASP A 65 -4.83 2.61 42.61
C ASP A 65 -4.11 2.35 43.94
N THR A 66 -3.99 1.09 44.34
CA THR A 66 -3.35 0.68 45.60
C THR A 66 -1.82 0.57 45.51
N LEU A 67 -1.23 0.66 44.30
CA LEU A 67 0.23 0.60 44.12
C LEU A 67 0.93 1.81 44.75
N ALA A 68 2.06 1.56 45.40
CA ALA A 68 2.98 2.61 45.81
C ALA A 68 3.67 3.23 44.58
N ASP A 69 3.93 4.54 44.60
CA ASP A 69 4.62 5.25 43.51
C ASP A 69 6.01 4.68 43.20
N SER A 70 6.68 4.11 44.21
CA SER A 70 7.95 3.40 44.04
C SER A 70 7.81 2.16 43.14
N THR A 71 6.66 1.49 43.16
CA THR A 71 6.39 0.29 42.38
C THR A 71 5.98 0.65 40.94
N VAL A 72 5.31 1.79 40.74
CA VAL A 72 4.94 2.29 39.41
C VAL A 72 6.16 2.51 38.52
N SER A 73 7.25 3.04 39.08
CA SER A 73 8.50 3.24 38.33
C SER A 73 9.11 1.91 37.87
N GLY A 74 9.00 0.86 38.67
CA GLY A 74 9.43 -0.49 38.30
C GLY A 74 8.57 -1.10 37.20
N VAL A 75 7.25 -0.97 37.30
CA VAL A 75 6.30 -1.41 36.26
C VAL A 75 6.56 -0.69 34.93
N LEU A 76 6.78 0.63 34.98
CA LEU A 76 7.11 1.41 33.79
C LEU A 76 8.43 0.93 33.14
N GLY A 77 9.45 0.64 33.94
CA GLY A 77 10.72 0.08 33.46
C GLY A 77 10.52 -1.26 32.75
N THR A 78 9.77 -2.17 33.36
CA THR A 78 9.43 -3.47 32.76
C THR A 78 8.70 -3.29 31.43
N ILE A 79 7.73 -2.36 31.35
CA ILE A 79 6.97 -2.09 30.13
C ILE A 79 7.87 -1.56 29.01
N VAL A 80 8.79 -0.64 29.31
CA VAL A 80 9.71 -0.07 28.32
C VAL A 80 10.68 -1.11 27.77
N GLU A 81 11.04 -2.12 28.56
CA GLU A 81 11.93 -3.21 28.13
C GLU A 81 11.21 -4.30 27.32
N MET A 82 9.88 -4.25 27.15
CA MET A 82 9.14 -5.23 26.37
C MET A 82 9.34 -5.04 24.87
N ASP A 83 9.51 -6.16 24.16
CA ASP A 83 9.58 -6.16 22.70
C ASP A 83 8.33 -5.53 22.07
N GLY A 84 8.55 -4.58 21.15
CA GLY A 84 7.49 -3.88 20.43
C GLY A 84 7.02 -2.56 21.05
N VAL A 85 7.53 -2.20 22.23
CA VAL A 85 7.27 -0.90 22.87
C VAL A 85 8.29 0.12 22.37
N ALA A 86 7.81 1.18 21.71
CA ALA A 86 8.67 2.28 21.26
C ALA A 86 8.82 3.38 22.32
N ASP A 87 7.74 3.69 23.03
CA ASP A 87 7.71 4.67 24.13
C ASP A 87 6.59 4.31 25.12
N ALA A 88 6.78 4.62 26.40
CA ALA A 88 5.78 4.44 27.44
C ALA A 88 5.71 5.70 28.32
N ARG A 89 4.54 6.35 28.31
CA ARG A 89 4.32 7.62 29.02
C ARG A 89 3.36 7.44 30.18
N TYR A 90 3.84 7.71 31.38
CA TYR A 90 3.01 7.76 32.58
C TYR A 90 2.10 9.00 32.60
N ILE A 91 0.83 8.79 32.91
CA ILE A 91 -0.20 9.80 33.10
C ILE A 91 -0.70 9.69 34.54
N SER A 92 -0.46 10.75 35.33
CA SER A 92 -1.00 10.83 36.68
C SER A 92 -2.51 11.09 36.66
N LYS A 93 -3.17 10.84 37.80
CA LYS A 93 -4.61 11.07 37.95
C LYS A 93 -5.01 12.51 37.63
N GLU A 94 -4.21 13.49 38.05
CA GLU A 94 -4.45 14.91 37.81
C GLU A 94 -4.37 15.23 36.32
N LYS A 95 -3.35 14.68 35.65
CA LYS A 95 -3.15 14.89 34.21
C LYS A 95 -4.25 14.21 33.37
N ALA A 96 -4.72 13.04 33.80
CA ALA A 96 -5.87 12.36 33.19
C ALA A 96 -7.14 13.21 33.31
N ARG A 97 -7.38 13.80 34.48
CA ARG A 97 -8.50 14.73 34.72
C ARG A 97 -8.41 15.96 33.84
N ASP A 98 -7.24 16.60 33.78
CA ASP A 98 -7.05 17.80 32.96
C ASP A 98 -7.26 17.51 31.45
N LYS A 99 -6.81 16.33 30.99
CA LYS A 99 -7.08 15.86 29.61
C LYS A 99 -8.58 15.66 29.39
N LEU A 100 -9.30 15.06 30.34
CA LEU A 100 -10.74 14.85 30.24
C LEU A 100 -11.52 16.18 30.23
N TYR A 101 -11.15 17.14 31.09
CA TYR A 101 -11.71 18.50 31.08
C TYR A 101 -11.54 19.19 29.72
N SER A 102 -10.38 19.00 29.07
CA SER A 102 -10.13 19.59 27.74
C SER A 102 -11.00 18.98 26.63
N LEU A 103 -11.42 17.71 26.78
CA LEU A 103 -12.20 16.98 25.79
C LEU A 103 -13.72 17.17 25.98
N MET A 104 -14.19 17.18 27.22
CA MET A 104 -15.63 17.21 27.53
C MET A 104 -16.13 18.56 28.07
N GLY A 105 -15.24 19.45 28.50
CA GLY A 105 -15.57 20.71 29.17
C GLY A 105 -15.68 20.55 30.69
N ALA A 106 -15.21 21.55 31.44
CA ALA A 106 -15.17 21.53 32.90
C ALA A 106 -16.57 21.39 33.54
N ASP A 107 -17.57 22.05 32.94
CA ASP A 107 -18.93 22.13 33.48
C ASP A 107 -19.65 20.78 33.66
N LEU A 108 -19.25 19.73 32.91
CA LEU A 108 -19.81 18.39 33.01
C LEU A 108 -19.24 17.55 34.16
N LEU A 109 -18.12 18.00 34.74
CA LEU A 109 -17.29 17.22 35.66
C LEU A 109 -17.09 17.92 37.02
N ASP A 110 -17.52 19.18 37.16
CA ASP A 110 -17.48 19.97 38.41
C ASP A 110 -18.34 19.37 39.55
N GLY A 111 -19.18 18.38 39.27
CA GLY A 111 -19.99 17.66 40.28
C GLY A 111 -19.29 16.47 40.95
N LEU A 112 -18.05 16.16 40.57
CA LEU A 112 -17.25 15.07 41.17
C LEU A 112 -16.40 15.62 42.32
N GLU A 113 -16.71 15.23 43.57
CA GLU A 113 -15.96 15.65 44.77
C GLU A 113 -14.53 15.07 44.82
N ASP A 114 -14.30 13.90 44.21
CA ASP A 114 -13.01 13.21 44.19
C ASP A 114 -12.69 12.70 42.77
N ASN A 115 -11.40 12.60 42.42
CA ASN A 115 -10.99 12.21 41.07
C ASN A 115 -11.14 10.69 40.85
N PRO A 116 -12.12 10.23 40.06
CA PRO A 116 -12.37 8.80 39.88
C PRO A 116 -11.41 8.16 38.87
N LEU A 117 -10.56 8.94 38.20
CA LEU A 117 -9.69 8.45 37.14
C LEU A 117 -8.47 7.73 37.73
N PRO A 118 -8.24 6.47 37.34
CA PRO A 118 -7.02 5.76 37.70
C PRO A 118 -5.82 6.39 36.98
N ARG A 119 -4.62 6.12 37.49
CA ARG A 119 -3.38 6.44 36.78
C ARG A 119 -3.20 5.48 35.60
N SER A 120 -2.66 5.98 34.49
CA SER A 120 -2.47 5.17 33.28
C SER A 120 -1.08 5.31 32.68
N VAL A 121 -0.70 4.33 31.86
CA VAL A 121 0.50 4.35 31.02
C VAL A 121 0.04 4.24 29.57
N ILE A 122 0.40 5.23 28.76
CA ILE A 122 0.16 5.21 27.33
C ILE A 122 1.38 4.62 26.64
N ILE A 123 1.19 3.50 25.96
CA ILE A 123 2.22 2.84 25.16
C ILE A 123 2.05 3.22 23.70
N THR A 124 3.15 3.65 23.10
CA THR A 124 3.31 3.79 21.65
C THR A 124 4.17 2.64 21.13
N PHE A 125 3.73 2.02 20.03
CA PHE A 125 4.35 0.80 19.50
C PHE A 125 5.37 1.08 18.39
N GLU A 126 6.32 0.16 18.22
CA GLU A 126 7.18 0.13 17.03
C GLU A 126 6.38 -0.22 15.77
N ASN A 127 6.81 0.27 14.60
CA ASN A 127 6.10 0.06 13.32
C ASN A 127 5.84 -1.41 13.02
N ASP A 128 6.81 -2.28 13.28
CA ASP A 128 6.73 -3.71 12.93
C ASP A 128 5.86 -4.51 13.91
N TYR A 129 5.53 -3.92 15.06
CA TYR A 129 4.74 -4.55 16.12
C TYR A 129 3.24 -4.16 16.10
N ARG A 130 2.82 -3.30 15.17
CA ARG A 130 1.44 -2.78 15.05
C ARG A 130 0.45 -3.73 14.37
N SER A 131 0.72 -5.03 14.37
CA SER A 131 -0.27 -6.00 13.88
C SER A 131 -1.26 -6.37 14.98
N SER A 132 -2.50 -6.68 14.62
CA SER A 132 -3.53 -7.10 15.57
C SER A 132 -3.06 -8.30 16.41
N ALA A 133 -2.39 -9.28 15.78
CA ALA A 133 -1.85 -10.45 16.46
C ALA A 133 -0.71 -10.12 17.45
N ASN A 134 0.20 -9.21 17.07
CA ASN A 134 1.30 -8.81 17.94
C ASN A 134 0.80 -8.01 19.14
N LEU A 135 -0.16 -7.09 18.93
CA LEU A 135 -0.75 -6.32 20.02
C LEU A 135 -1.60 -7.19 20.96
N ALA A 136 -2.31 -8.19 20.44
CA ALA A 136 -3.02 -9.17 21.26
C ALA A 136 -2.05 -9.96 22.15
N THR A 137 -0.90 -10.38 21.59
CA THR A 137 0.14 -11.09 22.34
C THR A 137 0.78 -10.18 23.40
N LEU A 138 1.04 -8.92 23.05
CA LEU A 138 1.57 -7.91 23.97
C LEU A 138 0.59 -7.64 25.12
N LYS A 139 -0.71 -7.50 24.83
CA LYS A 139 -1.79 -7.37 25.83
C LYS A 139 -1.78 -8.54 26.81
N GLU A 140 -1.65 -9.78 26.33
CA GLU A 140 -1.55 -10.95 27.21
C GLU A 140 -0.33 -10.90 28.13
N ASN A 141 0.82 -10.45 27.62
CA ASN A 141 2.03 -10.32 28.41
C ASN A 141 1.93 -9.19 29.45
N LEU A 142 1.32 -8.06 29.07
CA LEU A 142 1.09 -6.92 29.96
C LEU A 142 0.10 -7.27 31.09
N ASN A 143 -0.95 -8.03 30.79
CA ASN A 143 -1.91 -8.51 31.80
C ASN A 143 -1.28 -9.45 32.86
N ARG A 144 -0.06 -9.98 32.63
CA ARG A 144 0.66 -10.79 33.61
C ARG A 144 1.51 -9.97 34.57
N ILE A 145 1.62 -8.66 34.35
CA ILE A 145 2.40 -7.77 35.22
C ILE A 145 1.56 -7.42 36.45
N ASP A 146 2.11 -7.69 37.63
CA ASP A 146 1.47 -7.32 38.89
C ASP A 146 1.28 -5.80 38.97
N GLY A 147 0.03 -5.38 39.21
CA GLY A 147 -0.36 -3.97 39.29
C GLY A 147 -0.97 -3.38 38.02
N VAL A 148 -1.08 -4.16 36.94
CA VAL A 148 -1.94 -3.82 35.79
C VAL A 148 -3.38 -4.18 36.13
N SER A 149 -4.28 -3.20 36.04
CA SER A 149 -5.70 -3.38 36.34
C SER A 149 -6.49 -3.69 35.07
N GLU A 150 -6.38 -2.83 34.06
CA GLU A 150 -7.09 -2.96 32.79
C GLU A 150 -6.28 -2.40 31.63
N ILE A 151 -6.42 -3.01 30.44
CA ILE A 151 -5.75 -2.57 29.21
C ILE A 151 -6.79 -2.23 28.16
N TYR A 152 -6.77 -0.99 27.69
CA TYR A 152 -7.69 -0.49 26.69
C TYR A 152 -6.95 -0.12 25.40
N TYR A 153 -7.41 -0.65 24.28
CA TYR A 153 -7.03 -0.23 22.93
C TYR A 153 -8.14 -0.56 21.93
N PRO A 154 -8.23 0.14 20.78
CA PRO A 154 -9.24 -0.10 19.75
C PRO A 154 -9.04 -1.39 18.93
N GLU A 155 -9.15 -2.56 19.57
CA GLU A 155 -8.88 -3.88 18.97
C GLU A 155 -9.70 -4.15 17.70
N GLU A 156 -11.03 -4.00 17.77
CA GLU A 156 -11.91 -4.21 16.59
C GLU A 156 -11.58 -3.24 15.44
N TRP A 157 -11.12 -2.04 15.76
CA TRP A 157 -10.81 -1.03 14.76
C TRP A 157 -9.53 -1.41 14.02
N LEU A 158 -8.50 -1.86 14.74
CA LEU A 158 -7.27 -2.36 14.17
C LEU A 158 -7.52 -3.58 13.29
N GLU A 159 -8.33 -4.55 13.75
CA GLU A 159 -8.69 -5.72 12.95
C GLU A 159 -9.40 -5.31 11.65
N LYS A 160 -10.36 -4.38 11.71
CA LYS A 160 -11.05 -3.86 10.52
C LYS A 160 -10.09 -3.18 9.55
N ILE A 161 -9.11 -2.42 10.04
CA ILE A 161 -8.08 -1.78 9.21
C ILE A 161 -7.25 -2.85 8.50
N GLU A 162 -6.79 -3.88 9.21
CA GLU A 162 -6.00 -4.98 8.62
C GLU A 162 -6.79 -5.78 7.59
N MET A 163 -8.05 -6.11 7.88
CA MET A 163 -8.94 -6.79 6.94
C MET A 163 -9.13 -5.95 5.67
N THR A 164 -9.33 -4.65 5.83
CA THR A 164 -9.49 -3.71 4.70
C THR A 164 -8.19 -3.61 3.89
N ARG A 165 -7.02 -3.54 4.54
CA ARG A 165 -5.71 -3.57 3.89
C ARG A 165 -5.54 -4.85 3.07
N GLY A 166 -5.87 -6.00 3.64
CA GLY A 166 -5.83 -7.29 2.95
C GLY A 166 -6.76 -7.36 1.74
N LEU A 167 -7.96 -6.77 1.83
CA LEU A 167 -8.90 -6.68 0.71
C LEU A 167 -8.36 -5.78 -0.41
N ILE A 168 -7.85 -4.60 -0.08
CA ILE A 168 -7.23 -3.69 -1.07
C ILE A 168 -6.06 -4.38 -1.76
N PHE A 169 -5.19 -5.06 -1.02
CA PHE A 169 -4.07 -5.79 -1.60
C PHE A 169 -4.53 -6.83 -2.63
N LYS A 170 -5.57 -7.63 -2.31
CA LYS A 170 -6.16 -8.60 -3.25
C LYS A 170 -6.70 -7.92 -4.52
N ILE A 171 -7.35 -6.77 -4.38
CA ILE A 171 -7.87 -5.98 -5.51
C ILE A 171 -6.71 -5.46 -6.39
N VAL A 172 -5.65 -4.93 -5.79
CA VAL A 172 -4.46 -4.44 -6.50
C VAL A 172 -3.81 -5.58 -7.28
N VAL A 173 -3.62 -6.75 -6.66
CA VAL A 173 -3.07 -7.94 -7.34
C VAL A 173 -3.97 -8.38 -8.50
N PHE A 174 -5.28 -8.43 -8.28
CA PHE A 174 -6.24 -8.78 -9.32
C PHE A 174 -6.18 -7.80 -10.52
N LEU A 175 -6.20 -6.49 -10.26
CA LEU A 175 -6.06 -5.46 -11.29
C LEU A 175 -4.71 -5.57 -12.02
N GLY A 176 -3.62 -5.84 -11.30
CA GLY A 176 -2.31 -6.07 -11.89
C GLY A 176 -2.30 -7.23 -12.89
N ILE A 177 -2.97 -8.34 -12.57
CA ILE A 177 -3.13 -9.48 -13.48
C ILE A 177 -3.95 -9.09 -14.71
N VAL A 178 -5.09 -8.42 -14.53
CA VAL A 178 -5.98 -7.99 -15.63
C VAL A 178 -5.26 -7.02 -16.57
N ILE A 179 -4.54 -6.03 -16.04
CA ILE A 179 -3.77 -5.07 -16.82
C ILE A 179 -2.65 -5.77 -17.58
N SER A 180 -1.92 -6.68 -16.93
CA SER A 180 -0.86 -7.46 -17.59
C SER A 180 -1.40 -8.28 -18.76
N LEU A 181 -2.54 -8.93 -18.58
CA LEU A 181 -3.21 -9.67 -19.66
C LEU A 181 -3.67 -8.73 -20.78
N ALA A 182 -4.22 -7.56 -20.43
CA ALA A 182 -4.63 -6.56 -21.41
C ALA A 182 -3.46 -6.05 -22.26
N VAL A 183 -2.27 -5.86 -21.66
CA VAL A 183 -1.05 -5.48 -22.37
C VAL A 183 -0.65 -6.56 -23.38
N VAL A 184 -0.62 -7.84 -22.97
CA VAL A 184 -0.30 -8.95 -23.88
C VAL A 184 -1.30 -9.04 -25.03
N LEU A 185 -2.60 -8.96 -24.74
CA LEU A 185 -3.65 -8.99 -25.76
C LEU A 185 -3.56 -7.80 -26.71
N ASN A 186 -3.23 -6.61 -26.19
CA ASN A 186 -3.04 -5.42 -27.01
C ASN A 186 -1.84 -5.56 -27.95
N LEU A 187 -0.72 -6.08 -27.45
CA LEU A 187 0.46 -6.38 -28.26
C LEU A 187 0.12 -7.37 -29.39
N LEU A 188 -0.57 -8.48 -29.08
CA LEU A 188 -1.02 -9.44 -30.07
C LEU A 188 -1.98 -8.82 -31.10
N HIS A 189 -2.88 -7.93 -30.65
CA HIS A 189 -3.79 -7.21 -31.52
C HIS A 189 -3.03 -6.27 -32.47
N SER A 190 -2.06 -5.51 -31.94
CA SER A 190 -1.23 -4.58 -32.71
C SER A 190 -0.40 -5.31 -33.77
N ILE A 191 0.24 -6.43 -33.42
CA ILE A 191 1.01 -7.27 -34.36
C ILE A 191 0.10 -7.78 -35.49
N ARG A 192 -1.10 -8.30 -35.15
CA ARG A 192 -2.07 -8.79 -36.15
C ARG A 192 -2.55 -7.68 -37.08
N LEU A 193 -2.83 -6.49 -36.54
CA LEU A 193 -3.27 -5.34 -37.31
C LEU A 193 -2.17 -4.87 -38.27
N SER A 194 -0.95 -4.75 -37.78
CA SER A 194 0.23 -4.39 -38.56
C SER A 194 0.46 -5.40 -39.70
N ALA A 195 0.42 -6.70 -39.40
CA ALA A 195 0.58 -7.77 -40.38
C ALA A 195 -0.49 -7.74 -41.50
N ARG A 196 -1.78 -7.50 -41.15
CA ARG A 196 -2.86 -7.38 -42.15
C ARG A 196 -2.67 -6.19 -43.09
N SER A 197 -2.20 -5.05 -42.57
CA SER A 197 -2.01 -3.84 -43.37
C SER A 197 -0.93 -4.00 -44.46
N ARG A 198 -0.01 -4.97 -44.28
CA ARG A 198 1.15 -5.22 -45.14
C ARG A 198 0.99 -6.41 -46.08
N GLY A 199 -0.16 -7.09 -46.05
CA GLY A 199 -0.43 -8.28 -46.89
C GLY A 199 -0.31 -8.02 -48.40
N GLN A 200 -0.67 -6.82 -48.87
CA GLN A 200 -0.55 -6.44 -50.30
C GLN A 200 0.89 -6.13 -50.71
N GLU A 201 1.70 -5.54 -49.82
CA GLU A 201 3.13 -5.27 -50.04
C GLU A 201 3.93 -6.58 -50.16
N ILE A 202 3.62 -7.56 -49.29
CA ILE A 202 4.20 -8.91 -49.35
C ILE A 202 3.85 -9.58 -50.69
N LEU A 203 2.62 -9.41 -51.17
CA LEU A 203 2.17 -9.97 -52.43
C LEU A 203 2.95 -9.36 -53.61
N GLN A 204 3.11 -8.03 -53.63
CA GLN A 204 3.90 -7.33 -54.65
C GLN A 204 5.37 -7.76 -54.65
N HIS A 205 6.02 -7.86 -53.49
CA HIS A 205 7.41 -8.31 -53.42
C HIS A 205 7.59 -9.78 -53.83
N ARG A 206 6.59 -10.64 -53.57
CA ARG A 206 6.59 -12.02 -54.04
C ARG A 206 6.43 -12.12 -55.56
N LEU A 207 5.60 -11.26 -56.15
CA LEU A 207 5.45 -11.17 -57.61
C LEU A 207 6.73 -10.69 -58.33
N LEU A 208 7.60 -9.96 -57.62
CA LEU A 208 8.92 -9.54 -58.09
C LEU A 208 10.04 -10.58 -57.80
N GLY A 209 9.70 -11.77 -57.32
CA GLY A 209 10.65 -12.86 -57.09
C GLY A 209 11.46 -12.76 -55.79
N ALA A 210 11.04 -11.93 -54.82
CA ALA A 210 11.73 -11.84 -53.54
C ALA A 210 11.66 -13.16 -52.76
N GLY A 211 12.82 -13.68 -52.35
CA GLY A 211 12.92 -14.92 -51.57
C GLY A 211 12.31 -14.79 -50.17
N LYS A 212 11.74 -15.88 -49.64
CA LYS A 212 11.02 -15.93 -48.34
C LYS A 212 11.80 -15.27 -47.19
N PHE A 213 13.13 -15.44 -47.15
CA PHE A 213 14.00 -14.85 -46.14
C PHE A 213 14.07 -13.31 -46.20
N PHE A 214 14.05 -12.72 -47.39
CA PHE A 214 14.08 -11.26 -47.57
C PHE A 214 12.76 -10.62 -47.14
N ILE A 215 11.66 -11.36 -47.32
CA ILE A 215 10.33 -10.93 -46.86
C ILE A 215 10.26 -11.01 -45.34
N SER A 216 10.71 -12.08 -44.68
CA SER A 216 10.48 -12.28 -43.23
C SER A 216 11.31 -11.38 -42.29
N ILE A 217 12.53 -11.00 -42.65
CA ILE A 217 13.49 -10.31 -41.75
C ILE A 217 12.96 -8.99 -41.18
N PRO A 218 12.38 -8.07 -41.97
CA PRO A 218 11.86 -6.80 -41.45
C PRO A 218 10.75 -6.99 -40.41
N TYR A 219 9.94 -8.04 -40.54
CA TYR A 219 8.80 -8.31 -39.64
C TYR A 219 9.23 -8.84 -38.27
N ILE A 220 10.38 -9.52 -38.17
CA ILE A 220 10.93 -9.97 -36.89
C ILE A 220 11.57 -8.80 -36.14
N LEU A 221 12.06 -7.79 -36.87
CA LEU A 221 12.71 -6.60 -36.29
C LEU A 221 11.73 -5.47 -35.93
N GLU A 222 10.58 -5.39 -36.60
CA GLU A 222 9.49 -4.44 -36.28
C GLU A 222 8.45 -5.01 -35.31
N GLY A 223 8.53 -6.31 -35.02
CA GLY A 223 7.64 -7.02 -34.09
C GLY A 223 8.02 -6.84 -32.64
#